data_AF-A0A0L0N0Q5-F1
#
_entry.id   AF-A0A0L0N0Q5-F1
#
_cell.length_a   1.000
_cell.length_b   1.000
_cell.length_c   1.000
_cell.angle_alpha   90.00
_cell.angle_beta   90.00
_cell.angle_gamma   90.00
#
_symmetry.space_group_name_H-M   'P 1'
#
loop_
_entity.id
_entity.type
_entity.pdbx_description
1 polymer ?
#
loop_
_entity_poly.entity_id
_entity_poly.type
_entity_poly.pdbx_seq_one_letter_code
_entity_poly.pdbx_strand_id
1 'polypeptide(L)'
;MSVPAVEYAIQTLLRMSMDKFLLCNIDVLMEYEGAIQRLADAIPTTSWNPFCLKTCLSLYTGIKAQTIRANALLCLPTSNRRIHDLRRRLAVVFLFNDTALARHSPEDVVTVTGIADLLSGDAFAINLKTDFAELKASIILLDIAVDDGSVVALFHDREDEKAFNDAVDELAAKLREIWRKINDSGMKLARTEAKSVVEWVQQRLSNTVRTRRKAKKSVFDLPDEAENPFLPRQQDYMKKFLHKQPKSLAAEDDCIVVASE
;
A
#
# COMPACT_ATOMS: atom_id res chain seq x y z
N MET A 1 -9.66 38.07 -9.77
CA MET A 1 -10.43 37.65 -8.58
C MET A 1 -9.63 38.03 -7.34
N SER A 2 -10.28 38.40 -6.23
CA SER A 2 -9.59 38.69 -4.97
C SER A 2 -9.05 37.39 -4.35
N VAL A 3 -7.77 37.35 -3.94
CA VAL A 3 -7.13 36.14 -3.39
C VAL A 3 -7.90 35.60 -2.17
N PRO A 4 -8.27 36.42 -1.16
CA PRO A 4 -9.10 35.96 -0.04
C PRO A 4 -10.42 35.28 -0.45
N ALA A 5 -11.08 35.78 -1.51
CA ALA A 5 -12.33 35.21 -1.99
C ALA A 5 -12.10 33.84 -2.66
N VAL A 6 -11.00 33.70 -3.41
CA VAL A 6 -10.59 32.43 -4.03
C VAL A 6 -10.27 31.39 -2.95
N GLU A 7 -9.48 31.77 -1.93
CA GLU A 7 -9.17 30.87 -0.81
C GLU A 7 -10.43 30.38 -0.11
N TYR A 8 -11.35 31.31 0.19
CA TYR A 8 -12.61 30.98 0.86
C TYR A 8 -13.49 30.06 0.00
N ALA A 9 -13.58 30.32 -1.30
CA ALA A 9 -14.32 29.49 -2.24
C ALA A 9 -13.76 28.05 -2.29
N ILE A 10 -12.44 27.89 -2.41
CA ILE A 10 -11.82 26.55 -2.42
C ILE A 10 -12.07 25.83 -1.10
N GLN A 11 -11.91 26.49 0.04
CA GLN A 11 -12.19 25.87 1.34
C GLN A 11 -13.65 25.45 1.49
N THR A 12 -14.58 26.22 0.93
CA THR A 12 -16.01 25.88 0.91
C THR A 12 -16.27 24.66 0.03
N LEU A 13 -15.73 24.65 -1.19
CA LEU A 13 -15.81 23.51 -2.10
C LEU A 13 -15.23 22.23 -1.46
N LEU A 14 -14.07 22.32 -0.83
CA LEU A 14 -13.46 21.19 -0.11
C LEU A 14 -14.32 20.64 1.04
N ARG A 15 -15.12 21.50 1.70
CA ARG A 15 -16.08 21.05 2.71
C ARG A 15 -17.32 20.44 2.07
N MET A 16 -17.73 20.92 0.90
CA MET A 16 -18.84 20.30 0.16
C MET A 16 -18.48 18.91 -0.37
N SER A 17 -17.23 18.69 -0.79
CA SER A 17 -16.74 17.39 -1.28
C SER A 17 -16.55 16.32 -0.22
N MET A 18 -16.74 16.67 1.05
CA MET A 18 -16.83 15.71 2.14
C MET A 18 -18.11 14.86 2.06
N ASP A 19 -19.15 15.38 1.41
CA ASP A 19 -20.35 14.62 1.10
C ASP A 19 -20.10 13.67 -0.07
N LYS A 20 -20.53 12.42 0.08
CA LYS A 20 -20.40 11.38 -0.95
C LYS A 20 -21.21 11.69 -2.22
N PHE A 21 -22.15 12.63 -2.16
CA PHE A 21 -22.96 13.09 -3.27
C PHE A 21 -22.11 13.44 -4.50
N LEU A 22 -20.98 14.13 -4.35
CA LEU A 22 -20.12 14.45 -5.49
C LEU A 22 -19.52 13.20 -6.12
N LEU A 23 -19.06 12.23 -5.32
CA LEU A 23 -18.52 10.97 -5.83
C LEU A 23 -19.57 10.10 -6.54
N CYS A 24 -20.85 10.28 -6.21
CA CYS A 24 -21.95 9.55 -6.83
C CYS A 24 -22.54 10.22 -8.08
N ASN A 25 -22.21 11.49 -8.34
CA ASN A 25 -22.76 12.27 -9.47
C ASN A 25 -21.63 12.79 -10.34
N ILE A 26 -21.33 12.06 -11.42
CA ILE A 26 -20.17 12.35 -12.28
C ILE A 26 -20.22 13.74 -12.92
N ASP A 27 -21.40 14.20 -13.35
CA ASP A 27 -21.55 15.51 -13.99
C ASP A 27 -21.22 16.65 -13.04
N VAL A 28 -21.67 16.53 -11.79
CA VAL A 28 -21.39 17.53 -10.74
C VAL A 28 -19.91 17.45 -10.32
N LEU A 29 -19.34 16.25 -10.27
CA LEU A 29 -17.92 16.07 -9.98
C LEU A 29 -17.05 16.75 -11.05
N MET A 30 -17.36 16.59 -12.34
CA MET A 30 -16.59 17.25 -13.40
C MET A 30 -16.60 18.78 -13.29
N GLU A 31 -17.77 19.37 -12.99
CA GLU A 31 -17.88 20.81 -12.76
C GLU A 31 -17.13 21.25 -11.49
N TYR A 32 -17.19 20.44 -10.42
CA TYR A 32 -16.41 20.67 -9.21
C TYR A 32 -14.91 20.67 -9.48
N GLU A 33 -14.41 19.68 -10.21
CA GLU A 33 -12.99 19.55 -10.57
C GLU A 33 -12.54 20.73 -11.44
N GLY A 34 -13.36 21.13 -12.42
CA GLY A 34 -13.09 22.30 -13.25
C GLY A 34 -13.10 23.62 -12.45
N ALA A 35 -14.04 23.78 -11.51
CA ALA A 35 -14.12 24.96 -10.65
C ALA A 35 -12.92 25.06 -9.71
N ILE A 36 -12.58 23.97 -9.01
CA ILE A 36 -11.47 23.98 -8.06
C ILE A 36 -10.12 24.19 -8.77
N GLN A 37 -9.97 23.68 -9.99
CA GLN A 37 -8.79 23.92 -10.81
C GLN A 37 -8.62 25.39 -11.19
N ARG A 38 -9.65 26.02 -11.74
CA ARG A 38 -9.58 27.45 -12.10
C ARG A 38 -9.30 28.35 -10.90
N LEU A 39 -9.85 28.00 -9.73
CA LEU A 39 -9.58 28.71 -8.48
C LEU A 39 -8.15 28.49 -7.99
N ALA A 40 -7.64 27.26 -8.01
CA ALA A 40 -6.26 26.95 -7.60
C ALA A 40 -5.22 27.63 -8.51
N ASP A 41 -5.49 27.71 -9.81
CA ASP A 41 -4.63 28.40 -10.79
C ASP A 41 -4.62 29.91 -10.57
N ALA A 42 -5.71 30.48 -10.02
CA ALA A 42 -5.80 31.91 -9.69
C ALA A 42 -4.99 32.32 -8.43
N ILE A 43 -4.51 31.37 -7.63
CA ILE A 43 -3.68 31.66 -6.45
C ILE A 43 -2.23 31.92 -6.92
N PRO A 44 -1.58 33.01 -6.49
CA PRO A 44 -0.16 33.23 -6.80
C PRO A 44 0.74 32.16 -6.16
N THR A 45 1.80 31.73 -6.86
CA THR A 45 2.75 30.71 -6.36
C THR A 45 3.35 31.09 -5.01
N THR A 46 3.60 32.38 -4.77
CA THR A 46 4.14 32.90 -3.50
C THR A 46 3.19 32.70 -2.32
N SER A 47 1.88 32.62 -2.57
CA SER A 47 0.83 32.45 -1.57
C SER A 47 0.36 31.00 -1.43
N TRP A 48 0.90 30.08 -2.24
CA TRP A 48 0.44 28.69 -2.29
C TRP A 48 0.68 27.93 -0.98
N ASN A 49 1.90 27.94 -0.45
CA ASN A 49 2.22 27.23 0.81
C ASN A 49 1.42 27.78 2.02
N PRO A 50 1.31 29.12 2.24
CA PRO A 50 0.43 29.66 3.27
C PRO A 50 -1.04 29.25 3.10
N PHE A 51 -1.54 29.25 1.87
CA PHE A 51 -2.89 28.80 1.55
C PHE A 51 -3.10 27.32 1.90
N CYS A 52 -2.18 26.43 1.49
CA CYS A 52 -2.24 25.01 1.79
C CYS A 52 -2.26 24.75 3.29
N LEU A 53 -1.39 25.43 4.06
CA LEU A 53 -1.36 25.35 5.52
C LEU A 53 -2.70 25.73 6.14
N LYS A 54 -3.24 26.90 5.77
CA LYS A 54 -4.50 27.43 6.30
C LYS A 54 -5.67 26.49 5.99
N THR A 55 -5.72 25.97 4.76
CA THR A 55 -6.75 25.05 4.29
C THR A 55 -6.67 23.70 5.01
N CYS A 56 -5.48 23.12 5.13
CA CYS A 56 -5.27 21.87 5.87
C CYS A 56 -5.68 22.02 7.34
N LEU A 57 -5.27 23.11 8.00
CA LEU A 57 -5.63 23.39 9.39
C LEU A 57 -7.16 23.51 9.57
N SER A 58 -7.83 24.22 8.66
CA SER A 58 -9.28 24.39 8.75
C SER A 58 -10.05 23.08 8.59
N LEU A 59 -9.64 22.21 7.66
CA LEU A 59 -10.29 20.91 7.45
C LEU A 59 -9.95 19.92 8.57
N TYR A 60 -8.71 19.95 9.06
CA TYR A 60 -8.24 19.11 10.16
C TYR A 60 -8.95 19.39 11.50
N THR A 61 -9.21 20.66 11.79
CA THR A 61 -9.87 21.10 13.03
C THR A 61 -11.35 20.75 13.03
N GLY A 62 -12.03 20.85 11.88
CA GLY A 62 -13.46 20.61 11.77
C GLY A 62 -13.87 19.15 11.92
N ILE A 63 -13.37 18.26 11.05
CA ILE A 63 -13.88 16.88 10.92
C ILE A 63 -12.78 15.89 11.29
N LYS A 64 -13.12 14.86 12.08
CA LYS A 64 -12.17 13.84 12.55
C LYS A 64 -12.33 12.47 11.87
N ALA A 65 -13.53 12.14 11.38
CA ALA A 65 -13.78 10.89 10.67
C ALA A 65 -12.97 10.82 9.36
N GLN A 66 -12.20 9.76 9.19
CA GLN A 66 -11.34 9.56 8.02
C GLN A 66 -12.18 9.24 6.78
N THR A 67 -13.31 8.54 6.94
CA THR A 67 -14.26 8.30 5.84
C THR A 67 -14.69 9.58 5.15
N ILE A 68 -15.04 10.61 5.93
CA ILE A 68 -15.47 11.92 5.42
C ILE A 68 -14.29 12.68 4.80
N ARG A 69 -13.11 12.65 5.46
CA ARG A 69 -11.89 13.26 4.94
C ARG A 69 -11.46 12.64 3.61
N ALA A 70 -11.53 11.33 3.49
CA ALA A 70 -11.18 10.60 2.28
C ALA A 70 -12.07 11.01 1.10
N ASN A 71 -13.38 11.24 1.31
CA ASN A 71 -14.27 11.72 0.25
C ASN A 71 -13.76 13.01 -0.39
N ALA A 72 -13.38 13.99 0.43
CA ALA A 72 -12.88 15.27 -0.06
C ALA A 72 -11.65 15.11 -0.95
N LEU A 73 -10.74 14.19 -0.60
CA LEU A 73 -9.53 13.93 -1.37
C LEU A 73 -9.78 13.11 -2.63
N LEU A 74 -10.76 12.20 -2.60
CA LEU A 74 -11.16 11.42 -3.77
C LEU A 74 -11.82 12.30 -4.85
N CYS A 75 -12.46 13.41 -4.47
CA CYS A 75 -12.98 14.40 -5.41
C CYS A 75 -11.92 15.33 -6.01
N LEU A 76 -10.66 15.31 -5.52
CA LEU A 76 -9.62 16.19 -6.03
C LEU A 76 -8.95 15.60 -7.27
N PRO A 77 -8.90 16.33 -8.40
CA PRO A 77 -8.29 15.84 -9.62
C PRO A 77 -6.78 15.69 -9.45
N THR A 78 -6.21 14.64 -10.05
CA THR A 78 -4.77 14.38 -10.06
C THR A 78 -4.05 15.00 -11.26
N SER A 79 -4.79 15.53 -12.24
CA SER A 79 -4.23 16.08 -13.49
C SER A 79 -3.51 17.41 -13.31
N ASN A 80 -3.84 18.19 -12.27
CA ASN A 80 -3.19 19.47 -11.98
C ASN A 80 -2.20 19.31 -10.81
N ARG A 81 -0.94 19.68 -11.06
CA ARG A 81 0.15 19.57 -10.08
C ARG A 81 -0.12 20.29 -8.75
N ARG A 82 -0.75 21.48 -8.77
CA ARG A 82 -1.06 22.23 -7.54
C ARG A 82 -2.12 21.50 -6.73
N ILE A 83 -3.19 21.07 -7.39
CA ILE A 83 -4.29 20.38 -6.69
C ILE A 83 -3.81 19.03 -6.15
N HIS A 84 -2.96 18.33 -6.90
CA HIS A 84 -2.30 17.12 -6.46
C HIS A 84 -1.38 17.36 -5.24
N ASP A 85 -0.59 18.44 -5.21
CA ASP A 85 0.18 18.85 -4.02
C ASP A 85 -0.73 19.10 -2.81
N LEU A 86 -1.83 19.84 -2.97
CA LEU A 86 -2.81 20.07 -1.89
C LEU A 86 -3.45 18.75 -1.42
N ARG A 87 -3.83 17.87 -2.36
CA ARG A 87 -4.40 16.54 -2.07
C ARG A 87 -3.43 15.71 -1.23
N ARG A 88 -2.14 15.69 -1.60
CA ARG A 88 -1.10 14.99 -0.85
C ARG A 88 -0.87 15.61 0.53
N ARG A 89 -0.77 16.95 0.66
CA ARG A 89 -0.62 17.62 1.96
C ARG A 89 -1.77 17.31 2.92
N LEU A 90 -3.01 17.33 2.42
CA LEU A 90 -4.18 16.96 3.23
C LEU A 90 -4.08 15.50 3.69
N ALA A 91 -3.68 14.57 2.81
CA ALA A 91 -3.54 13.16 3.17
C ALA A 91 -2.54 12.97 4.29
N VAL A 92 -1.37 13.62 4.18
CA VAL A 92 -0.30 13.57 5.18
C VAL A 92 -0.78 14.12 6.53
N VAL A 93 -1.40 15.31 6.53
CA VAL A 93 -1.91 15.94 7.76
C VAL A 93 -2.97 15.07 8.44
N PHE A 94 -3.86 14.46 7.65
CA PHE A 94 -4.93 13.61 8.19
C PHE A 94 -4.41 12.26 8.70
N LEU A 95 -3.36 11.73 8.09
CA LEU A 95 -2.78 10.44 8.40
C LEU A 95 -1.85 10.51 9.63
N PHE A 96 -0.93 11.48 9.66
CA PHE A 96 0.00 11.69 10.77
C PHE A 96 -0.59 12.51 11.92
N ASN A 97 -1.79 13.06 11.73
CA ASN A 97 -2.48 13.90 12.70
C ASN A 97 -1.65 15.14 13.12
N ASP A 98 -0.77 15.62 12.24
CA ASP A 98 0.12 16.75 12.47
C ASP A 98 -0.06 17.83 11.38
N THR A 99 -0.48 19.02 11.81
CA THR A 99 -0.72 20.17 10.94
C THR A 99 0.56 20.89 10.52
N ALA A 100 1.69 20.68 11.22
CA ALA A 100 2.96 21.29 10.88
C ALA A 100 3.47 20.80 9.51
N LEU A 101 3.16 19.55 9.16
CA LEU A 101 3.54 18.92 7.89
C LEU A 101 2.93 19.63 6.66
N ALA A 102 1.81 20.35 6.83
CA ALA A 102 1.16 21.09 5.74
C ALA A 102 2.02 22.23 5.16
N ARG A 103 3.02 22.70 5.91
CA ARG A 103 3.88 23.84 5.51
C ARG A 103 4.80 23.49 4.35
N HIS A 104 5.20 22.23 4.26
CA HIS A 104 6.24 21.75 3.37
C HIS A 104 5.64 20.93 2.22
N SER A 105 6.42 20.72 1.18
CA SER A 105 6.05 19.77 0.13
C SER A 105 6.01 18.36 0.74
N PRO A 106 5.01 17.53 0.41
CA PRO A 106 4.95 16.13 0.86
C PRO A 106 6.19 15.32 0.46
N GLU A 107 6.84 15.70 -0.64
CA GLU A 107 8.09 15.09 -1.14
C GLU A 107 9.27 15.24 -0.15
N ASP A 108 9.31 16.33 0.61
CA ASP A 108 10.42 16.64 1.52
C ASP A 108 10.23 16.06 2.93
N VAL A 109 8.96 15.81 3.31
CA VAL A 109 8.59 15.51 4.70
C VAL A 109 8.27 14.05 4.93
N VAL A 110 7.74 13.36 3.93
CA VAL A 110 7.19 12.02 4.11
C VAL A 110 8.10 10.99 3.48
N THR A 111 8.76 10.21 4.34
CA THR A 111 9.54 9.05 3.94
C THR A 111 8.67 7.79 3.99
N VAL A 112 9.00 6.82 3.12
CA VAL A 112 8.36 5.49 3.13
C VAL A 112 8.53 4.81 4.49
N THR A 113 9.68 5.01 5.15
CA THR A 113 9.96 4.52 6.50
C THR A 113 9.03 5.13 7.55
N GLY A 114 8.78 6.45 7.51
CA GLY A 114 7.84 7.09 8.44
C GLY A 114 6.41 6.58 8.29
N ILE A 115 6.00 6.24 7.06
CA ILE A 115 4.70 5.59 6.82
C ILE A 115 4.69 4.15 7.34
N ALA A 116 5.80 3.42 7.17
CA ALA A 116 5.93 2.06 7.69
C ALA A 116 5.87 2.03 9.22
N ASP A 117 6.46 3.01 9.90
CA ASP A 117 6.39 3.16 11.36
C ASP A 117 4.97 3.48 11.82
N LEU A 118 4.26 4.33 11.07
CA LEU A 118 2.86 4.62 11.34
C LEU A 118 1.97 3.37 11.26
N LEU A 119 2.19 2.50 10.27
CA LEU A 119 1.46 1.22 10.15
C LEU A 119 1.73 0.26 11.32
N SER A 120 2.87 0.39 12.00
CA SER A 120 3.17 -0.37 13.20
C SER A 120 2.43 0.15 14.44
N GLY A 121 1.84 1.34 14.37
CA GLY A 121 1.10 1.95 15.48
C GLY A 121 -0.29 1.36 15.71
N ASP A 122 -0.88 1.70 16.86
CA ASP A 122 -2.18 1.19 17.30
C ASP A 122 -3.34 1.54 16.35
N ALA A 123 -3.20 2.62 15.57
CA ALA A 123 -4.23 3.07 14.62
C ALA A 123 -4.52 2.03 13.51
N PHE A 124 -3.55 1.17 13.19
CA PHE A 124 -3.68 0.12 12.17
C PHE A 124 -3.76 -1.29 12.78
N ALA A 125 -3.77 -1.39 14.11
CA ALA A 125 -3.92 -2.66 14.81
C ALA A 125 -5.37 -3.16 14.71
N ILE A 126 -5.55 -4.28 13.99
CA ILE A 126 -6.87 -4.91 13.86
C ILE A 126 -7.27 -5.59 15.17
N ASN A 127 -8.36 -5.11 15.73
CA ASN A 127 -8.98 -5.59 16.96
C ASN A 127 -10.50 -5.80 16.76
N LEU A 128 -11.18 -6.33 17.78
CA LEU A 128 -12.62 -6.61 17.71
C LEU A 128 -13.49 -5.36 17.54
N LYS A 129 -12.97 -4.18 17.92
CA LYS A 129 -13.65 -2.88 17.85
C LYS A 129 -13.24 -2.07 16.61
N THR A 130 -12.41 -2.62 15.72
CA THR A 130 -11.94 -1.90 14.54
C THR A 130 -13.10 -1.56 13.61
N ASP A 131 -13.26 -0.28 13.31
CA ASP A 131 -14.12 0.18 12.25
C ASP A 131 -13.39 -0.01 10.91
N PHE A 132 -13.90 -0.94 10.10
CA PHE A 132 -13.30 -1.26 8.81
C PHE A 132 -13.54 -0.18 7.75
N ALA A 133 -14.56 0.67 7.90
CA ALA A 133 -14.77 1.81 7.01
C ALA A 133 -13.72 2.89 7.26
N GLU A 134 -13.40 3.17 8.54
CA GLU A 134 -12.33 4.09 8.93
C GLU A 134 -10.94 3.53 8.60
N LEU A 135 -10.73 2.21 8.74
CA LEU A 135 -9.51 1.55 8.28
C LEU A 135 -9.35 1.71 6.76
N LYS A 136 -10.41 1.43 5.98
CA LYS A 136 -10.40 1.60 4.53
C LYS A 136 -10.01 3.04 4.15
N ALA A 137 -10.64 4.02 4.78
CA ALA A 137 -10.35 5.43 4.54
C ALA A 137 -8.89 5.78 4.88
N SER A 138 -8.37 5.30 6.02
CA SER A 138 -6.97 5.49 6.40
C SER A 138 -5.99 4.90 5.39
N ILE A 139 -6.29 3.73 4.83
CA ILE A 139 -5.46 3.10 3.79
C ILE A 139 -5.51 3.88 2.46
N ILE A 140 -6.68 4.45 2.10
CA ILE A 140 -6.78 5.37 0.94
C ILE A 140 -5.93 6.62 1.16
N LEU A 141 -5.98 7.21 2.36
CA LEU A 141 -5.15 8.37 2.70
C LEU A 141 -3.66 8.02 2.66
N LEU A 142 -3.29 6.83 3.12
CA LEU A 142 -1.92 6.31 3.02
C LEU A 142 -1.48 6.20 1.56
N ASP A 143 -2.31 5.64 0.69
CA ASP A 143 -1.99 5.52 -0.74
C ASP A 143 -1.73 6.88 -1.41
N ILE A 144 -2.56 7.87 -1.08
CA ILE A 144 -2.40 9.25 -1.56
C ILE A 144 -1.16 9.91 -0.97
N ALA A 145 -0.82 9.65 0.30
CA ALA A 145 0.37 10.20 0.93
C ALA A 145 1.65 9.64 0.29
N VAL A 146 1.69 8.32 0.04
CA VAL A 146 2.81 7.66 -0.67
C VAL A 146 2.92 8.18 -2.09
N ASP A 147 1.79 8.31 -2.80
CA ASP A 147 1.73 8.70 -4.22
C ASP A 147 2.74 7.88 -5.06
N ASP A 148 3.43 8.46 -6.03
CA ASP A 148 4.41 7.74 -6.87
C ASP A 148 5.70 7.33 -6.14
N GLY A 149 5.85 7.72 -4.87
CA GLY A 149 7.09 7.56 -4.12
C GLY A 149 8.25 8.29 -4.77
N SER A 150 8.03 9.50 -5.31
CA SER A 150 9.03 10.42 -5.91
C SER A 150 10.13 10.87 -4.93
N VAL A 151 10.85 9.89 -4.39
CA VAL A 151 12.18 10.00 -3.78
C VAL A 151 13.24 9.66 -4.83
N VAL A 152 12.82 9.23 -6.04
CA VAL A 152 13.69 8.73 -7.12
C VAL A 152 14.65 9.78 -7.66
N ALA A 153 14.31 11.07 -7.57
CA ALA A 153 15.18 12.16 -8.01
C ALA A 153 16.43 12.36 -7.13
N LEU A 154 16.52 11.66 -5.99
CA LEU A 154 17.58 11.83 -4.98
C LEU A 154 18.53 10.63 -4.87
N PHE A 155 18.37 9.58 -5.67
CA PHE A 155 19.31 8.45 -5.61
C PHE A 155 20.66 8.87 -6.21
N HIS A 156 21.64 9.01 -5.34
CA HIS A 156 23.03 9.24 -5.74
C HIS A 156 23.72 7.90 -6.04
N ASP A 157 23.36 6.83 -5.33
CA ASP A 157 23.97 5.50 -5.46
C ASP A 157 22.95 4.34 -5.61
N ARG A 158 23.44 3.19 -6.09
CA ARG A 158 22.65 1.94 -6.17
C ARG A 158 22.22 1.42 -4.80
N GLU A 159 22.99 1.72 -3.75
CA GLU A 159 22.64 1.32 -2.39
C GLU A 159 21.44 2.12 -1.86
N ASP A 160 21.32 3.41 -2.22
CA ASP A 160 20.14 4.22 -1.87
C ASP A 160 18.88 3.69 -2.56
N GLU A 161 19.00 3.31 -3.84
CA GLU A 161 17.92 2.67 -4.60
C GLU A 161 17.50 1.34 -3.94
N LYS A 162 18.47 0.56 -3.45
CA LYS A 162 18.20 -0.71 -2.76
C LYS A 162 17.51 -0.48 -1.42
N ALA A 163 18.02 0.42 -0.59
CA ALA A 163 17.44 0.76 0.70
C ALA A 163 16.01 1.29 0.56
N PHE A 164 15.73 2.12 -0.45
CA PHE A 164 14.38 2.56 -0.76
C PHE A 164 13.47 1.40 -1.14
N ASN A 165 13.92 0.52 -2.03
CA ASN A 165 13.13 -0.64 -2.43
C ASN A 165 12.87 -1.61 -1.26
N ASP A 166 13.83 -1.76 -0.35
CA ASP A 166 13.67 -2.57 0.87
C ASP A 166 12.63 -1.94 1.81
N ALA A 167 12.62 -0.61 1.96
CA ALA A 167 11.58 0.10 2.72
C ALA A 167 10.18 -0.03 2.10
N VAL A 168 10.07 0.00 0.76
CA VAL A 168 8.81 -0.25 0.05
C VAL A 168 8.34 -1.70 0.25
N ASP A 169 9.26 -2.66 0.19
CA ASP A 169 8.97 -4.08 0.44
C ASP A 169 8.52 -4.31 1.90
N GLU A 170 9.12 -3.61 2.88
CA GLU A 170 8.69 -3.63 4.28
C GLU A 170 7.28 -3.05 4.44
N LEU A 171 7.00 -1.89 3.83
CA LEU A 171 5.67 -1.28 3.86
C LEU A 171 4.60 -2.21 3.28
N ALA A 172 4.91 -2.84 2.14
CA ALA A 172 4.03 -3.83 1.51
C ALA A 172 3.86 -5.08 2.39
N ALA A 173 4.89 -5.52 3.11
CA ALA A 173 4.79 -6.64 4.06
C ALA A 173 3.86 -6.30 5.23
N LYS A 174 3.96 -5.09 5.81
CA LYS A 174 3.06 -4.62 6.87
C LYS A 174 1.60 -4.57 6.41
N LEU A 175 1.33 -4.05 5.21
CA LEU A 175 -0.01 -4.09 4.62
C LEU A 175 -0.52 -5.52 4.42
N ARG A 176 0.34 -6.46 4.02
CA ARG A 176 -0.02 -7.88 3.90
C ARG A 176 -0.39 -8.50 5.24
N GLU A 177 0.29 -8.11 6.32
CA GLU A 177 -0.09 -8.56 7.67
C GLU A 177 -1.46 -8.05 8.08
N ILE A 178 -1.76 -6.78 7.79
CA ILE A 178 -3.08 -6.19 8.01
C ILE A 178 -4.11 -6.98 7.20
N TRP A 179 -3.88 -7.19 5.90
CA TRP A 179 -4.76 -7.99 5.03
C TRP A 179 -5.05 -9.38 5.59
N ARG A 180 -4.04 -10.09 6.10
CA ARG A 180 -4.19 -11.44 6.70
C ARG A 180 -5.04 -11.42 7.97
N LYS A 181 -4.95 -10.35 8.77
CA LYS A 181 -5.72 -10.18 10.01
C LYS A 181 -7.19 -9.83 9.75
N ILE A 182 -7.55 -9.34 8.55
CA ILE A 182 -8.95 -9.06 8.18
C ILE A 182 -9.68 -10.36 7.84
N ASN A 183 -10.54 -10.81 8.77
CA ASN A 183 -11.47 -11.89 8.53
C ASN A 183 -12.80 -11.37 7.94
N ASP A 184 -12.97 -11.60 6.64
CA ASP A 184 -14.11 -11.21 5.81
C ASP A 184 -15.15 -12.33 5.61
N SER A 185 -15.05 -13.43 6.37
CA SER A 185 -16.09 -14.48 6.39
C SER A 185 -17.47 -13.94 6.78
N GLY A 186 -18.51 -14.45 6.09
CA GLY A 186 -19.91 -14.18 6.41
C GLY A 186 -20.52 -12.89 5.81
N MET A 187 -20.23 -12.57 4.55
CA MET A 187 -20.85 -11.45 3.79
C MET A 187 -20.76 -10.08 4.49
N LYS A 188 -19.61 -9.76 5.10
CA LYS A 188 -19.39 -8.47 5.77
C LYS A 188 -18.78 -7.45 4.81
N LEU A 189 -19.63 -6.72 4.08
CA LEU A 189 -19.23 -5.81 3.00
C LEU A 189 -18.08 -4.87 3.38
N ALA A 190 -18.15 -4.17 4.51
CA ALA A 190 -17.11 -3.22 4.93
C ALA A 190 -15.72 -3.89 5.13
N ARG A 191 -15.69 -5.15 5.56
CA ARG A 191 -14.43 -5.91 5.72
C ARG A 191 -13.87 -6.33 4.38
N THR A 192 -14.74 -6.79 3.48
CA THR A 192 -14.35 -7.13 2.11
C THR A 192 -13.81 -5.91 1.38
N GLU A 193 -14.48 -4.76 1.48
CA GLU A 193 -14.01 -3.51 0.88
C GLU A 193 -12.65 -3.07 1.44
N ALA A 194 -12.48 -3.08 2.77
CA ALA A 194 -11.20 -2.73 3.39
C ALA A 194 -10.08 -3.68 2.93
N LYS A 195 -10.37 -4.98 2.87
CA LYS A 195 -9.42 -6.01 2.44
C LYS A 195 -9.01 -5.81 0.97
N SER A 196 -9.95 -5.54 0.08
CA SER A 196 -9.68 -5.24 -1.33
C SER A 196 -8.82 -3.97 -1.50
N VAL A 197 -9.10 -2.92 -0.74
CA VAL A 197 -8.30 -1.69 -0.78
C VAL A 197 -6.87 -1.93 -0.29
N VAL A 198 -6.69 -2.66 0.81
CA VAL A 198 -5.36 -3.02 1.32
C VAL A 198 -4.57 -3.83 0.28
N GLU A 199 -5.22 -4.80 -0.37
CA GLU A 199 -4.59 -5.59 -1.42
C GLU A 199 -4.16 -4.74 -2.61
N TRP A 200 -5.03 -3.84 -3.07
CA TRP A 200 -4.75 -2.96 -4.19
C TRP A 200 -3.55 -2.03 -3.91
N VAL A 201 -3.52 -1.40 -2.73
CA VAL A 201 -2.39 -0.55 -2.32
C VAL A 201 -1.12 -1.38 -2.22
N GLN A 202 -1.17 -2.58 -1.63
CA GLN A 202 -0.02 -3.47 -1.55
C GLN A 202 0.53 -3.83 -2.94
N GLN A 203 -0.34 -4.16 -3.90
CA GLN A 203 0.06 -4.46 -5.28
C GLN A 203 0.67 -3.24 -5.97
N ARG A 204 0.07 -2.05 -5.79
CA ARG A 204 0.57 -0.79 -6.32
C ARG A 204 1.97 -0.46 -5.80
N LEU A 205 2.21 -0.62 -4.49
CA LEU A 205 3.55 -0.42 -3.90
C LEU A 205 4.59 -1.32 -4.54
N SER A 206 4.29 -2.62 -4.66
CA SER A 206 5.22 -3.61 -5.22
C SER A 206 5.49 -3.44 -6.72
N ASN A 207 4.53 -2.91 -7.48
CA ASN A 207 4.59 -2.87 -8.95
C ASN A 207 4.90 -1.50 -9.53
N THR A 208 4.49 -0.41 -8.86
CA THR A 208 4.54 0.95 -9.39
C THR A 208 5.49 1.86 -8.61
N VAL A 209 5.49 1.77 -7.27
CA VAL A 209 6.35 2.63 -6.42
C VAL A 209 7.78 2.10 -6.35
N ARG A 210 7.94 0.77 -6.36
CA ARG A 210 9.25 0.13 -6.45
C ARG A 210 9.93 0.48 -7.78
N THR A 211 11.19 0.95 -7.74
CA THR A 211 11.91 1.42 -8.95
C THR A 211 12.16 0.30 -9.95
N ARG A 212 12.39 -0.91 -9.45
CA ARG A 212 12.62 -2.12 -10.26
C ARG A 212 11.58 -3.16 -9.93
N ARG A 213 11.30 -4.05 -10.88
CA ARG A 213 10.52 -5.26 -10.60
C ARG A 213 11.30 -6.19 -9.69
N LYS A 214 10.60 -6.88 -8.79
CA LYS A 214 11.23 -7.92 -7.97
C LYS A 214 11.72 -9.00 -8.92
N ALA A 215 12.99 -9.37 -8.81
CA ALA A 215 13.52 -10.50 -9.57
C ALA A 215 12.61 -11.70 -9.27
N LYS A 216 12.00 -12.25 -10.31
CA LYS A 216 11.19 -13.47 -10.16
C LYS A 216 12.19 -14.54 -9.76
N LYS A 217 12.04 -15.10 -8.55
CA LYS A 217 12.71 -16.35 -8.21
C LYS A 217 12.16 -17.39 -9.17
N SER A 218 12.92 -17.73 -10.20
CA SER A 218 12.63 -18.85 -11.07
C SER A 218 12.58 -20.10 -10.20
N VAL A 219 11.72 -21.06 -10.53
CA VAL A 219 11.74 -22.37 -9.89
C VAL A 219 13.10 -23.06 -10.06
N PHE A 220 13.88 -22.61 -11.04
CA PHE A 220 15.25 -23.06 -11.34
C PHE A 220 16.35 -22.18 -10.72
N ASP A 221 16.00 -21.07 -10.07
CA ASP A 221 16.99 -20.29 -9.32
C ASP A 221 17.30 -21.08 -8.05
N LEU A 222 18.50 -21.67 -8.02
CA LEU A 222 19.02 -22.32 -6.83
C LEU A 222 19.06 -21.26 -5.72
N PRO A 223 18.47 -21.51 -4.54
CA PRO A 223 18.59 -20.58 -3.43
C PRO A 223 20.09 -20.39 -3.17
N ASP A 224 20.55 -19.14 -3.18
CA ASP A 224 21.93 -18.76 -2.82
C ASP A 224 22.36 -19.58 -1.61
N GLU A 225 23.25 -20.56 -1.83
CA GLU A 225 24.08 -21.35 -0.90
C GLU A 225 23.72 -21.42 0.60
N ALA A 226 22.45 -21.31 0.96
CA ALA A 226 21.93 -21.67 2.26
C ALA A 226 21.84 -23.19 2.20
N GLU A 227 22.90 -23.85 2.70
CA GLU A 227 23.00 -25.28 2.90
C GLU A 227 21.61 -25.85 3.20
N ASN A 228 20.99 -26.46 2.19
CA ASN A 228 19.69 -27.09 2.38
C ASN A 228 19.88 -28.12 3.51
N PRO A 229 19.22 -27.98 4.67
CA PRO A 229 19.48 -28.84 5.83
C PRO A 229 19.12 -30.32 5.57
N PHE A 230 18.50 -30.60 4.43
CA PHE A 230 18.14 -31.94 3.96
C PHE A 230 19.15 -32.55 2.98
N LEU A 231 20.09 -31.78 2.42
CA LEU A 231 21.11 -32.29 1.49
C LEU A 231 21.97 -33.41 2.09
N PRO A 232 22.46 -33.33 3.34
CA PRO A 232 23.23 -34.42 3.95
C PRO A 232 22.39 -35.69 4.08
N ARG A 233 21.13 -35.53 4.48
CA ARG A 233 20.19 -36.65 4.68
C ARG A 233 19.82 -37.33 3.36
N GLN A 234 19.73 -36.57 2.29
CA GLN A 234 19.44 -37.06 0.95
C GLN A 234 20.64 -37.79 0.34
N GLN A 235 21.85 -37.28 0.56
CA GLN A 235 23.10 -37.96 0.18
C GLN A 235 23.28 -39.29 0.92
N ASP A 236 22.98 -39.34 2.21
CA ASP A 236 23.03 -40.58 3.01
C ASP A 236 22.01 -41.62 2.53
N TYR A 237 20.82 -41.17 2.13
CA TYR A 237 19.81 -42.07 1.57
C TYR A 237 20.27 -42.66 0.23
N MET A 238 20.86 -41.85 -0.65
CA MET A 238 21.41 -42.31 -1.92
C MET A 238 22.57 -43.28 -1.74
N LYS A 239 23.47 -43.03 -0.79
CA LYS A 239 24.57 -43.97 -0.47
C LYS A 239 24.01 -45.34 -0.04
N LYS A 240 23.00 -45.36 0.82
CA LYS A 240 22.34 -46.62 1.24
C LYS A 240 21.65 -47.34 0.08
N PHE A 241 21.13 -46.60 -0.88
CA PHE A 241 20.48 -47.16 -2.07
C PHE A 241 21.49 -47.79 -3.03
N LEU A 242 22.63 -47.14 -3.24
CA LEU A 242 23.70 -47.64 -4.13
C LEU A 242 24.43 -48.86 -3.55
N HIS A 243 24.52 -48.99 -2.22
CA HIS A 243 25.14 -50.15 -1.57
C HIS A 243 24.21 -51.38 -1.46
N LYS A 244 22.93 -51.27 -1.83
CA LYS A 244 21.99 -52.38 -1.78
C LYS A 244 22.04 -53.18 -3.08
N GLN A 245 22.99 -54.11 -3.20
CA GLN A 245 22.96 -55.07 -4.31
C GLN A 245 21.73 -55.98 -4.21
N PRO A 246 21.09 -56.33 -5.36
CA PRO A 246 19.96 -57.25 -5.37
C PRO A 246 20.43 -58.64 -4.95
N LYS A 247 19.78 -59.24 -3.95
CA LYS A 247 19.92 -60.67 -3.65
C LYS A 247 19.46 -61.46 -4.86
N SER A 248 20.37 -62.20 -5.50
CA SER A 248 20.04 -63.21 -6.49
C SER A 248 19.16 -64.28 -5.85
N LEU A 249 17.99 -64.55 -6.45
CA LEU A 249 17.13 -65.67 -6.11
C LEU A 249 17.89 -66.98 -6.37
N ALA A 250 18.23 -67.70 -5.31
CA ALA A 250 18.68 -69.08 -5.40
C ALA A 250 17.47 -69.94 -5.78
N ALA A 251 17.61 -70.73 -6.85
CA ALA A 251 16.65 -71.75 -7.24
C ALA A 251 16.71 -72.89 -6.22
N GLU A 252 15.59 -73.16 -5.54
CA GLU A 252 15.35 -74.42 -4.85
C GLU A 252 14.58 -75.33 -5.83
N ASP A 253 15.26 -76.38 -6.29
CA ASP A 253 14.67 -77.58 -6.87
C ASP A 253 13.81 -78.25 -5.79
N ASP A 254 12.53 -78.45 -6.06
CA ASP A 254 11.74 -79.44 -5.32
C ASP A 254 10.90 -80.29 -6.27
N CYS A 255 11.17 -81.58 -6.19
CA CYS A 255 10.70 -82.65 -7.05
C CYS A 255 9.23 -82.99 -6.74
N ILE A 256 8.34 -82.89 -7.74
CA ILE A 256 6.96 -83.38 -7.61
C ILE A 256 6.92 -84.88 -7.88
N VAL A 257 6.66 -85.67 -6.84
CA VAL A 257 6.33 -87.09 -6.92
C VAL A 257 4.86 -87.22 -7.35
N VAL A 258 4.61 -87.85 -8.50
CA VAL A 258 3.27 -88.23 -8.96
C VAL A 258 2.93 -89.61 -8.43
N ALA A 259 1.82 -89.73 -7.71
CA ALA A 259 1.18 -91.01 -7.39
C ALA A 259 -0.26 -91.02 -7.93
N SER A 260 -0.48 -91.99 -8.83
CA SER A 260 -1.71 -92.79 -9.06
C SER A 260 -2.94 -92.13 -9.69
N GLU A 261 -3.25 -92.56 -10.91
CA GLU A 261 -4.21 -93.67 -11.15
C GLU A 261 -3.62 -94.68 -12.14
#